data_AF-A0A8S2V9A6-F1
#
_entry.id   AF-A0A8S2V9A6-F1
#
_cell.length_a   1.000
_cell.length_b   1.000
_cell.length_c   1.000
_cell.angle_alpha   90.00
_cell.angle_beta   90.00
_cell.angle_gamma   90.00
#
_symmetry.space_group_name_H-M   'P 1'
#
loop_
_entity.id
_entity.type
_entity.pdbx_description
1 polymer ?
#
loop_
_entity_poly.entity_id
_entity_poly.type
_entity_poly.pdbx_seq_one_letter_code
_entity_poly.pdbx_strand_id
1 'polypeptide(L)' 'DSFKHKRLNGEEWLVYARDAETYIPDVFEEVVGVVAVTVLNSRQYAVIIDPVGSDGKPQLGKKKL' A
#
# COMPACT_ATOMS: atom_id res chain seq x y z
N ASP A 1 12.45 -9.12 -3.37
CA ASP A 1 12.08 -8.51 -2.08
C ASP A 1 12.75 -9.23 -0.92
N SER A 2 13.48 -8.43 -0.15
CA SER A 2 14.13 -8.75 1.13
C SER A 2 13.20 -9.44 2.14
N PHE A 3 11.88 -9.23 2.03
CA PHE A 3 10.87 -9.83 2.91
C PHE A 3 10.38 -11.23 2.47
N LYS A 4 10.96 -11.84 1.43
CA LYS A 4 10.57 -13.15 0.88
C LYS A 4 9.13 -13.24 0.35
N HIS A 5 8.50 -12.11 0.04
CA HIS A 5 7.24 -12.08 -0.69
C HIS A 5 7.48 -12.22 -2.19
N LYS A 6 6.66 -13.05 -2.86
CA LYS A 6 6.68 -13.13 -4.32
C LYS A 6 5.98 -11.89 -4.87
N ARG A 7 6.72 -11.09 -5.63
CA ARG A 7 6.23 -9.92 -6.36
C ARG A 7 6.27 -10.22 -7.85
N LEU A 8 5.21 -9.86 -8.56
CA LEU A 8 5.15 -9.92 -10.01
C LEU A 8 5.45 -8.54 -10.61
N ASN A 9 5.80 -8.54 -11.89
CA ASN A 9 6.10 -7.32 -12.63
C ASN A 9 4.86 -6.40 -12.68
N GLY A 10 5.06 -5.12 -12.34
CA GLY A 10 4.00 -4.11 -12.32
C GLY A 10 3.08 -4.16 -11.10
N GLU A 11 3.32 -5.04 -10.13
CA GLU A 11 2.65 -4.95 -8.83
C GLU A 11 3.23 -3.80 -8.01
N GLU A 12 2.36 -3.08 -7.31
CA GLU A 12 2.74 -2.03 -6.38
C GLU A 12 2.33 -2.43 -4.95
N TRP A 13 3.15 -2.08 -3.96
CA TRP A 13 2.87 -2.39 -2.57
C TRP A 13 3.43 -1.33 -1.62
N LEU A 14 2.93 -1.33 -0.39
CA LEU A 14 3.44 -0.51 0.70
C LEU A 14 4.37 -1.33 1.59
N VAL A 15 5.49 -0.73 1.97
CA VAL A 15 6.36 -1.21 3.05
C VAL A 15 6.08 -0.34 4.27
N TYR A 16 5.76 -0.97 5.41
CA TYR A 16 5.43 -0.25 6.64
C TYR A 16 6.64 -0.18 7.58
N ALA A 17 6.68 0.84 8.44
CA ALA A 17 7.73 0.98 9.45
C ALA A 17 7.79 -0.19 10.46
N ARG A 18 6.72 -0.99 10.58
CA ARG A 18 6.70 -2.22 11.39
C ARG A 18 7.47 -3.37 10.74
N ASP A 19 7.67 -3.33 9.43
CA ASP A 19 8.33 -4.39 8.67
C ASP A 19 9.85 -4.15 8.66
N ALA A 20 10.27 -2.88 8.57
CA ALA A 20 11.66 -2.45 8.74
C ALA A 20 11.76 -0.97 9.16
N GLU A 21 12.68 -0.64 10.08
CA GLU A 21 12.97 0.75 10.48
C GLU A 21 13.62 1.56 9.34
N THR A 22 14.37 0.88 8.48
CA THR A 22 15.00 1.45 7.29
C THR A 22 14.84 0.47 6.15
N TYR A 23 14.38 0.95 5.00
CA TYR A 23 14.20 0.14 3.80
C TYR A 23 15.18 0.58 2.71
N ILE A 24 15.93 -0.39 2.17
CA ILE A 24 16.81 -0.19 1.02
C ILE A 24 16.18 -0.94 -0.15
N PRO A 25 15.73 -0.25 -1.22
CA PRO A 25 15.14 -0.89 -2.40
C PRO A 25 16.11 -1.84 -3.10
N ASP A 26 15.60 -2.98 -3.57
CA ASP A 26 16.36 -3.95 -4.38
C ASP A 26 16.43 -3.53 -5.86
N VAL A 27 17.28 -4.19 -6.65
CA VAL A 27 17.53 -3.86 -8.08
C VAL A 27 16.27 -3.98 -8.96
N PHE A 28 15.32 -4.82 -8.56
CA PHE A 28 14.06 -5.05 -9.27
C PHE A 28 12.89 -4.19 -8.74
N GLU A 29 13.16 -3.27 -7.81
CA GLU A 29 12.15 -2.47 -7.14
C GLU A 29 12.33 -1.00 -7.50
N GLU A 30 11.21 -0.34 -7.79
CA GLU A 30 11.17 1.10 -8.07
C GLU A 30 10.40 1.83 -6.97
N VAL A 31 10.99 2.89 -6.44
CA VAL A 31 10.32 3.72 -5.43
C VAL A 31 9.36 4.68 -6.13
N VAL A 32 8.07 4.35 -6.10
CA VAL A 32 7.00 5.21 -6.65
C VAL A 32 6.82 6.48 -5.80
N GLY A 33 6.92 6.36 -4.47
CA GLY A 33 6.84 7.51 -3.56
C GLY A 33 6.67 7.13 -2.09
N VAL A 34 6.62 8.15 -1.23
CA VAL A 34 6.36 8.01 0.21
C VAL A 34 4.92 8.41 0.51
N VAL A 35 4.16 7.52 1.13
CA VAL A 35 2.74 7.74 1.46
C VAL A 35 2.61 8.14 2.94
N ALA A 36 2.00 9.29 3.19
CA ALA A 36 1.66 9.72 4.54
C ALA A 36 0.44 8.96 5.09
N VAL A 37 0.45 8.67 6.39
CA VAL A 37 -0.69 8.03 7.06
C VAL A 37 -1.88 8.99 7.15
N THR A 38 -3.06 8.52 6.74
CA THR A 38 -4.31 9.26 6.90
C THR A 38 -4.97 8.85 8.21
N VAL A 39 -5.06 9.79 9.17
CA VAL A 39 -5.71 9.57 10.47
C VAL A 39 -7.00 10.38 10.52
N LEU A 40 -8.10 9.74 10.90
CA LEU A 40 -9.41 10.37 11.06
C LEU A 40 -9.74 10.60 12.53
N ASN A 41 -10.24 11.78 12.86
CA ASN A 41 -10.79 12.08 14.19
C ASN A 41 -12.27 11.65 14.32
N SER A 42 -12.85 11.81 15.51
CA SER A 42 -14.23 11.38 15.81
C SER A 42 -15.35 12.04 14.98
N ARG A 43 -15.05 13.13 14.26
CA ARG A 43 -16.00 13.86 13.40
C ARG A 43 -15.58 13.90 11.94
N GLN A 44 -14.49 13.23 11.58
CA GLN A 44 -14.03 13.09 10.21
C GLN A 44 -14.48 11.76 9.63
N TYR A 45 -14.75 11.75 8.33
CA TYR A 45 -14.96 10.54 7.55
C TYR A 45 -14.19 10.68 6.23
N ALA A 46 -13.81 9.56 5.65
CA ALA A 46 -13.21 9.51 4.32
C ALA A 46 -13.90 8.43 3.51
N VAL A 47 -13.89 8.58 2.18
CA VAL A 47 -14.39 7.56 1.27
C VAL A 47 -13.21 7.06 0.46
N ILE A 48 -12.87 5.79 0.62
CA ILE A 48 -11.84 5.13 -0.16
C ILE A 48 -12.47 4.71 -1.49
N ILE A 49 -11.91 5.22 -2.58
CA ILE A 49 -12.27 4.84 -3.95
C ILE A 49 -11.38 3.64 -4.35
N ASP A 50 -11.96 2.66 -5.02
CA ASP A 50 -11.30 1.43 -5.49
C ASP A 50 -10.54 0.68 -4.39
N PRO A 51 -11.23 0.31 -3.28
CA PRO A 51 -10.58 -0.33 -2.15
C PRO A 51 -9.92 -1.66 -2.55
N VAL A 52 -8.73 -1.91 -2.01
CA VAL A 52 -8.01 -3.16 -2.21
C VAL A 52 -8.71 -4.29 -1.44
N GLY A 53 -9.02 -5.39 -2.15
CA GLY A 53 -9.63 -6.59 -1.57
C GLY A 53 -8.64 -7.48 -0.81
N SER A 54 -9.14 -8.59 -0.26
CA SER A 54 -8.31 -9.64 0.35
C SER A 54 -7.41 -10.36 -0.66
N ASP A 55 -7.72 -10.23 -1.95
CA ASP A 55 -6.94 -10.72 -3.08
C ASP A 55 -5.79 -9.79 -3.49
N GLY A 56 -5.64 -8.65 -2.80
CA GLY A 56 -4.60 -7.66 -3.09
C GLY A 56 -4.87 -6.83 -4.34
N LYS A 57 -6.07 -6.90 -4.94
CA LYS A 57 -6.42 -6.16 -6.15
C LYS A 57 -7.37 -4.99 -5.87
N PRO A 58 -7.20 -3.83 -6.53
CA PRO A 58 -8.16 -2.74 -6.46
C PRO A 58 -9.53 -3.15 -7.01
N GLN A 59 -10.60 -2.84 -6.29
CA GLN A 59 -11.97 -3.09 -6.73
C GLN A 59 -12.52 -1.90 -7.50
N LEU A 60 -12.21 -1.84 -8.80
CA LEU A 60 -12.56 -0.72 -9.67
C LEU A 60 -14.07 -0.39 -9.66
N GLY A 61 -14.38 0.88 -9.49
CA GLY A 61 -15.74 1.42 -9.42
C GLY A 61 -16.41 1.28 -8.06
N LYS A 62 -15.76 0.64 -7.08
CA LYS A 62 -16.32 0.50 -5.72
C LYS A 62 -15.85 1.62 -4.80
N LYS A 63 -16.65 1.87 -3.76
CA LYS A 63 -16.34 2.85 -2.71
C LYS A 63 -16.52 2.19 -1.35
N LYS A 64 -15.64 2.53 -0.41
CA LYS A 64 -15.72 2.11 0.98
C LYS A 64 -15.71 3.33 1.89
N LEU A 65 -16.73 3.44 2.72
CA LEU A 65 -16.85 4.42 3.80
C LEU A 65 -16.03 3.99 5.02
#